data_AF-A0A8H7TNV0-F1
#
_entry.id   AF-A0A8H7TNV0-F1
#
_cell.length_a   1.000
_cell.length_b   1.000
_cell.length_c   1.000
_cell.angle_alpha   90.00
_cell.angle_beta   90.00
_cell.angle_gamma   90.00
#
_symmetry.space_group_name_H-M   'P 1'
#
loop_
_entity.id
_entity.type
_entity.pdbx_description
1 polymer ?
#
loop_
_entity_poly.entity_id
_entity_poly.type
_entity_poly.pdbx_seq_one_letter_code
_entity_poly.pdbx_strand_id
1 'polypeptide(L)'
;MASLRFHDPGWHGDLKTPVVDGKYMDPKSGEIKAIEDDVTEDGHPGYYGGPPAVDIIVKSIHEDTIGCTYRAARPFPMEALLSAIMKIVKEKQLELDSVMATSYAIRVNLASKLTEDEFRKIGGRMMNAIYDEKE
;
A
#
# COMPACT_ATOMS: atom_id res chain seq x y z
N MET A 1 -22.18 -23.91 -19.13
CA MET A 1 -21.57 -23.53 -17.82
C MET A 1 -20.88 -22.19 -18.02
N ALA A 2 -21.39 -21.12 -17.43
CA ALA A 2 -20.71 -19.82 -17.49
C ALA A 2 -19.46 -19.91 -16.61
N SER A 3 -18.29 -19.70 -17.21
CA SER A 3 -17.04 -19.49 -16.48
C SER A 3 -17.24 -18.31 -15.55
N LEU A 4 -17.17 -18.53 -14.23
CA LEU A 4 -17.01 -17.49 -13.22
C LEU A 4 -15.64 -16.84 -13.47
N ARG A 5 -15.58 -15.90 -14.43
CA ARG A 5 -14.43 -15.02 -14.58
C ARG A 5 -14.41 -14.15 -13.34
N PHE A 6 -13.38 -14.33 -12.52
CA PHE A 6 -13.05 -13.39 -11.46
C PHE A 6 -12.85 -12.03 -12.13
N HIS A 7 -13.75 -11.08 -11.90
CA HIS A 7 -13.52 -9.69 -12.28
C HIS A 7 -12.48 -9.15 -11.29
N ASP A 8 -11.21 -9.21 -11.67
CA ASP A 8 -10.17 -8.46 -10.99
C ASP A 8 -10.27 -7.01 -11.49
N PRO A 9 -10.68 -6.04 -10.66
CA PRO A 9 -10.79 -4.66 -11.09
C PRO A 9 -9.40 -4.17 -11.53
N GLY A 10 -9.28 -3.64 -12.74
CA GLY A 10 -8.02 -3.05 -13.19
C GLY A 10 -7.77 -1.73 -12.48
N TRP A 11 -6.54 -1.22 -12.58
CA TRP A 11 -6.17 0.07 -12.01
C TRP A 11 -5.25 0.83 -12.95
N HIS A 12 -5.60 2.08 -13.20
CA HIS A 12 -4.83 2.95 -14.06
C HIS A 12 -3.57 3.43 -13.34
N GLY A 13 -2.40 3.16 -13.94
CA GLY A 13 -1.11 3.38 -13.29
C GLY A 13 -0.84 4.83 -12.93
N ASP A 14 -1.06 5.72 -13.89
CA ASP A 14 -0.72 7.14 -13.77
C ASP A 14 -1.81 7.97 -13.10
N LEU A 15 -3.06 7.75 -13.51
CA LEU A 15 -4.20 8.51 -13.02
C LEU A 15 -4.74 8.01 -11.67
N LYS A 16 -4.20 6.88 -11.17
CA LYS A 16 -4.56 6.29 -9.87
C LYS A 16 -6.08 6.13 -9.71
N THR A 17 -6.73 5.58 -10.73
CA THR A 17 -8.18 5.42 -10.80
C THR A 17 -8.54 3.97 -11.15
N PRO A 18 -9.68 3.44 -10.66
CA PRO A 18 -10.15 2.12 -11.06
C PRO A 18 -10.40 2.02 -12.57
N VAL A 19 -10.07 0.87 -13.14
CA VAL A 19 -10.47 0.44 -14.48
C VAL A 19 -11.58 -0.59 -14.33
N VAL A 20 -12.77 -0.26 -14.83
CA VAL A 20 -13.97 -1.10 -14.81
C VAL A 20 -14.41 -1.31 -16.25
N ASP A 21 -14.57 -2.58 -16.65
CA ASP A 21 -14.97 -2.97 -18.02
C ASP A 21 -14.11 -2.32 -19.12
N GLY A 22 -12.80 -2.23 -18.88
CA GLY A 22 -11.84 -1.66 -19.83
C GLY A 22 -11.93 -0.13 -19.93
N LYS A 23 -12.58 0.55 -18.98
CA LYS A 23 -12.74 2.01 -18.96
C LYS A 23 -12.33 2.60 -17.62
N TYR A 24 -11.90 3.84 -17.64
CA TYR A 24 -11.57 4.59 -16.43
C TYR A 24 -12.08 6.03 -16.53
N MET A 25 -12.27 6.69 -15.39
CA MET A 25 -12.60 8.12 -15.36
C MET A 25 -11.32 8.93 -15.24
N ASP A 26 -11.06 9.83 -16.18
CA ASP A 26 -9.99 10.81 -16.07
C ASP A 26 -10.34 11.83 -14.97
N PRO A 27 -9.60 11.89 -13.86
CA PRO A 27 -9.94 12.74 -12.73
C PRO A 27 -9.81 14.24 -13.04
N LYS A 28 -9.11 14.63 -14.12
CA LYS A 28 -8.96 16.04 -14.50
C LYS A 28 -10.12 16.54 -15.35
N SER A 29 -10.55 15.73 -16.32
CA SER A 29 -11.61 16.11 -17.27
C SER A 29 -13.00 15.62 -16.84
N GLY A 30 -13.07 14.57 -16.02
CA GLY A 30 -14.31 13.88 -15.67
C GLY A 30 -14.82 12.95 -16.78
N GLU A 31 -14.08 12.82 -17.89
CA GLU A 31 -14.49 11.98 -19.01
C GLU A 31 -14.18 10.50 -18.75
N ILE A 32 -15.04 9.62 -19.26
CA ILE A 32 -14.81 8.19 -19.27
C ILE A 32 -14.01 7.83 -20.52
N LYS A 33 -12.81 7.27 -20.35
CA LYS A 33 -11.90 6.87 -21.42
C LYS A 33 -11.74 5.36 -21.46
N ALA A 34 -11.51 4.82 -22.66
CA ALA A 34 -11.19 3.41 -22.82
C ALA A 34 -9.70 3.19 -22.56
N ILE A 35 -9.36 2.10 -21.88
CA ILE A 35 -7.97 1.77 -21.54
C ILE A 35 -7.18 1.25 -22.76
N GLU A 36 -7.86 0.80 -23.80
CA GLU A 36 -7.27 0.37 -25.08
C GLU A 36 -6.63 1.56 -25.83
N ASP A 37 -7.13 2.77 -25.59
CA ASP A 37 -6.58 4.01 -26.14
C ASP A 37 -5.39 4.55 -25.30
N ASP A 38 -5.14 3.94 -24.14
CA ASP A 38 -4.13 4.35 -23.16
C ASP A 38 -3.03 3.29 -23.04
N VAL A 39 -2.12 3.36 -24.02
CA VAL A 39 -0.97 2.46 -24.15
C VAL A 39 0.29 3.26 -23.86
N THR A 40 1.18 2.71 -23.03
CA THR A 40 2.48 3.34 -22.74
C THR A 40 3.36 3.37 -23.99
N GLU A 41 4.41 4.22 -24.02
CA GLU A 41 5.30 4.37 -25.19
C GLU A 41 5.95 3.05 -25.65
N ASP A 42 6.08 2.08 -24.75
CA ASP A 42 6.60 0.73 -24.97
C ASP A 42 5.51 -0.30 -25.35
N GLY A 43 4.27 0.14 -25.58
CA GLY A 43 3.17 -0.68 -26.09
C GLY A 43 2.52 -1.58 -25.04
N HIS A 44 2.75 -1.33 -23.75
CA HIS A 44 2.09 -2.04 -22.66
C HIS A 44 0.78 -1.35 -22.24
N PRO A 45 -0.22 -2.10 -21.75
CA PRO A 45 -1.45 -1.49 -21.27
C PRO A 45 -1.17 -0.56 -20.08
N GLY A 46 -1.68 0.67 -20.08
CA GLY A 46 -1.51 1.67 -19.01
C GLY A 46 -2.18 1.31 -17.66
N TYR A 47 -2.59 0.05 -17.51
CA TYR A 47 -3.27 -0.48 -16.34
C TYR A 47 -2.70 -1.83 -15.90
N TYR A 48 -2.88 -2.13 -14.62
CA TYR A 48 -2.52 -3.41 -14.02
C TYR A 48 -3.69 -3.96 -13.19
N GLY A 49 -3.68 -5.25 -12.85
CA GLY A 49 -4.71 -5.88 -12.03
C GLY A 49 -4.66 -5.36 -10.59
N GLY A 50 -5.77 -4.80 -10.11
CA GLY A 50 -5.93 -4.17 -8.81
C GLY A 50 -5.13 -2.87 -8.64
N PRO A 51 -5.45 -1.99 -7.67
CA PRO A 51 -4.48 -0.98 -7.23
C PRO A 51 -3.17 -1.67 -6.85
N PRO A 52 -2.00 -1.04 -7.08
CA PRO A 52 -0.75 -1.73 -6.84
C PRO A 52 -0.70 -2.01 -5.34
N ALA A 53 -0.78 -3.29 -4.96
CA ALA A 53 -0.78 -3.65 -3.56
C ALA A 53 0.61 -3.29 -3.01
N VAL A 54 0.68 -2.23 -2.21
CA VAL A 54 1.93 -1.74 -1.64
C VAL A 54 2.39 -2.76 -0.61
N ASP A 55 3.60 -3.28 -0.79
CA ASP A 55 4.23 -4.22 0.13
C ASP A 55 4.80 -3.46 1.33
N ILE A 56 4.22 -3.66 2.50
CA ILE A 56 4.61 -3.01 3.75
C ILE A 56 5.41 -4.01 4.56
N ILE A 57 6.64 -3.66 4.94
CA ILE A 57 7.52 -4.45 5.79
C ILE A 57 7.91 -3.60 6.99
N VAL A 58 7.61 -4.07 8.20
CA VAL A 58 8.07 -3.46 9.46
C VAL A 58 9.01 -4.44 10.14
N LYS A 59 10.22 -4.00 10.47
CA LYS A 59 11.24 -4.79 11.17
C LYS A 59 11.68 -4.09 12.43
N SER A 60 12.09 -4.86 13.43
CA SER A 60 12.90 -4.34 14.53
C SER A 60 14.37 -4.60 14.25
N ILE A 61 15.21 -3.61 14.59
CA ILE A 61 16.67 -3.75 14.62
C ILE A 61 17.21 -3.72 16.06
N HIS A 62 16.34 -3.54 17.05
CA HIS A 62 16.72 -3.60 18.46
C HIS A 62 17.08 -5.04 18.86
N GLU A 63 18.14 -5.23 19.67
CA GLU A 63 18.68 -6.55 20.02
C GLU A 63 17.62 -7.51 20.60
N ASP A 64 16.77 -7.02 21.51
CA ASP A 64 15.69 -7.79 22.13
C ASP A 64 14.60 -8.27 21.16
N THR A 65 14.48 -7.68 19.96
CA THR A 65 13.41 -7.98 18.99
C THR A 65 13.90 -8.13 17.56
N ILE A 66 15.19 -8.31 17.32
CA ILE A 66 15.81 -8.31 15.98
C ILE A 66 15.25 -9.39 15.03
N GLY A 67 14.66 -10.45 15.57
CA GLY A 67 13.96 -11.48 14.81
C GLY A 67 12.53 -11.11 14.39
N CYS A 68 11.97 -10.03 14.92
CA CYS A 68 10.59 -9.65 14.68
C CYS A 68 10.43 -8.91 13.33
N THR A 69 9.52 -9.41 12.49
CA THR A 69 9.16 -8.79 11.22
C THR A 69 7.66 -8.95 10.98
N TYR A 70 7.01 -7.88 10.51
CA TYR A 70 5.68 -7.92 9.91
C TYR A 70 5.77 -7.60 8.43
N ARG A 71 4.95 -8.30 7.64
CA ARG A 71 4.78 -8.01 6.22
C ARG A 71 3.31 -8.13 5.84
N ALA A 72 2.81 -7.18 5.05
CA ALA A 72 1.50 -7.25 4.46
C ALA A 72 1.45 -6.47 3.15
N ALA A 73 0.57 -6.87 2.23
CA ALA A 73 0.27 -6.10 1.02
C ALA A 73 -1.06 -5.34 1.21
N ARG A 74 -1.12 -4.08 0.77
CA ARG A 74 -2.29 -3.22 0.95
C ARG A 74 -2.68 -2.50 -0.36
N PRO A 75 -3.95 -2.60 -0.79
CA PRO A 75 -4.42 -2.01 -2.06
C PRO A 75 -4.77 -0.52 -1.91
N PHE A 76 -3.84 0.28 -1.37
CA PHE A 76 -4.04 1.71 -1.15
C PHE A 76 -2.85 2.52 -1.66
N PRO A 77 -3.03 3.82 -1.95
CA PRO A 77 -1.92 4.70 -2.29
C PRO A 77 -0.82 4.66 -1.22
N MET A 78 0.44 4.61 -1.67
CA MET A 78 1.59 4.51 -0.78
C MET A 78 1.64 5.66 0.23
N GLU A 79 1.34 6.88 -0.21
CA GLU A 79 1.38 8.09 0.62
C GLU A 79 0.38 8.02 1.78
N ALA A 80 -0.82 7.49 1.51
CA ALA A 80 -1.86 7.30 2.52
C ALA A 80 -1.43 6.25 3.56
N LEU A 81 -0.91 5.11 3.09
CA LEU A 81 -0.38 4.06 3.96
C LEU A 81 0.79 4.55 4.81
N LEU A 82 1.74 5.26 4.21
CA LEU A 82 2.89 5.82 4.89
C LEU A 82 2.46 6.84 5.95
N SER A 83 1.54 7.74 5.62
CA SER A 83 0.99 8.73 6.56
C SER A 83 0.37 8.04 7.79
N ALA A 84 -0.50 7.04 7.57
CA ALA A 84 -1.14 6.29 8.65
C ALA A 84 -0.13 5.54 9.54
N ILE A 85 0.90 4.90 8.93
CA ILE A 85 1.98 4.25 9.67
C ILE A 85 2.77 5.26 10.50
N MET A 86 3.15 6.41 9.93
CA MET A 86 3.93 7.43 10.61
C MET A 86 3.16 8.12 11.75
N LYS A 87 1.83 8.23 11.65
CA LYS A 87 0.99 8.63 12.79
C LYS A 87 1.18 7.69 13.98
N ILE A 88 1.19 6.38 13.77
CA ILE A 88 1.42 5.40 14.84
C ILE A 88 2.83 5.53 15.42
N VAL A 89 3.86 5.69 14.56
CA VAL A 89 5.24 5.94 15.01
C VAL A 89 5.28 7.14 15.96
N LYS A 90 4.63 8.24 15.59
CA LYS A 90 4.54 9.44 16.43
C LYS A 90 3.73 9.21 17.72
N GLU A 91 2.54 8.63 17.62
CA GLU A 91 1.64 8.38 18.77
C GLU A 91 2.28 7.49 19.83
N LYS A 92 3.01 6.46 19.40
CA LYS A 92 3.68 5.51 20.27
C LYS A 92 5.11 5.90 20.60
N GLN A 93 5.55 7.07 20.13
CA GLN A 93 6.91 7.59 20.34
C GLN A 93 7.98 6.55 19.99
N LEU A 94 7.77 5.84 18.88
CA LEU A 94 8.68 4.78 18.44
C LEU A 94 9.95 5.41 17.90
N GLU A 95 11.08 4.87 18.36
CA GLU A 95 12.37 5.14 17.77
C GLU A 95 12.45 4.48 16.39
N LEU A 96 12.55 5.34 15.38
CA LEU A 96 12.63 4.99 13.98
C LEU A 96 14.09 5.11 13.54
N ASP A 97 14.65 4.01 13.04
CA ASP A 97 15.99 4.02 12.44
C ASP A 97 15.93 4.54 11.00
N SER A 98 15.09 3.90 10.19
CA SER A 98 15.00 4.22 8.77
C SER A 98 13.62 3.88 8.18
N VAL A 99 13.24 4.66 7.17
CA VAL A 99 12.06 4.42 6.33
C VAL A 99 12.49 4.50 4.88
N MET A 100 12.06 3.52 4.10
CA MET A 100 12.15 3.53 2.64
C MET A 100 10.74 3.39 2.07
N ALA A 101 10.34 4.35 1.25
CA ALA A 101 9.06 4.33 0.58
C ALA A 101 9.26 4.50 -0.92
N THR A 102 8.71 3.57 -1.68
CA THR A 102 8.68 3.55 -3.15
C THR A 102 7.24 3.37 -3.59
N SER A 103 6.94 3.56 -4.87
CA SER A 103 5.57 3.41 -5.41
C SER A 103 4.90 2.07 -5.07
N TYR A 104 5.68 1.03 -4.76
CA TYR A 104 5.18 -0.34 -4.55
C TYR A 104 5.56 -0.94 -3.21
N ALA A 105 6.36 -0.26 -2.39
CA ALA A 105 6.82 -0.82 -1.13
C ALA A 105 7.13 0.24 -0.09
N ILE A 106 6.77 -0.07 1.16
CA ILE A 106 7.16 0.68 2.36
C ILE A 106 7.97 -0.26 3.25
N ARG A 107 9.16 0.16 3.65
CA ARG A 107 9.98 -0.54 4.65
C ARG A 107 10.22 0.39 5.82
N VAL A 108 9.94 -0.09 7.02
CA VAL A 108 10.12 0.63 8.28
C VAL A 108 11.00 -0.21 9.18
N ASN A 109 12.13 0.36 9.61
CA ASN A 109 13.01 -0.25 10.60
C ASN A 109 12.87 0.52 11.91
N LEU A 110 12.42 -0.18 12.95
CA LEU A 110 12.25 0.35 14.29
C LEU A 110 13.46 -0.04 15.14
N ALA A 111 14.03 0.93 15.87
CA ALA A 111 15.06 0.70 16.88
C ALA A 111 14.48 0.70 18.30
N SER A 112 13.15 0.80 18.42
CA SER A 112 12.46 0.90 19.71
C SER A 112 12.71 -0.32 20.60
N LYS A 113 13.00 -0.07 21.88
CA LYS A 113 13.02 -1.12 22.90
C LYS A 113 11.59 -1.58 23.21
N LEU A 114 11.17 -2.64 22.53
CA LEU A 114 9.86 -3.27 22.67
C LEU A 114 10.03 -4.74 23.08
N THR A 115 9.01 -5.31 23.71
CA THR A 115 8.85 -6.76 23.79
C THR A 115 8.30 -7.33 22.48
N GLU A 116 8.45 -8.64 22.25
CA GLU A 116 7.89 -9.29 21.05
C GLU A 116 6.37 -9.11 20.93
N ASP A 117 5.64 -9.15 22.06
CA ASP A 117 4.19 -8.97 22.10
C ASP A 117 3.78 -7.53 21.77
N GLU A 118 4.52 -6.54 22.25
CA GLU A 118 4.30 -5.14 21.90
C GLU A 118 4.57 -4.90 20.42
N PHE A 119 5.70 -5.43 19.91
CA PHE A 119 6.01 -5.36 18.49
C PHE A 119 4.92 -6.02 17.65
N ARG A 120 4.40 -7.18 18.07
CA ARG A 120 3.27 -7.87 17.41
C ARG A 120 2.01 -7.02 17.35
N LYS A 121 1.63 -6.39 18.46
CA LYS A 121 0.46 -5.49 18.51
C LYS A 121 0.66 -4.25 17.64
N ILE A 122 1.83 -3.62 17.72
CA ILE A 122 2.15 -2.40 16.97
C ILE A 122 2.23 -2.70 15.47
N GLY A 123 2.95 -3.75 15.08
CA GLY A 123 3.06 -4.20 13.69
C GLY A 123 1.69 -4.51 13.10
N GLY A 124 0.84 -5.25 13.81
CA GLY A 124 -0.54 -5.51 13.41
C GLY A 124 -1.37 -4.23 13.21
N ARG A 125 -1.20 -3.24 14.10
CA ARG A 125 -1.87 -1.92 13.96
C ARG A 125 -1.33 -1.14 12.77
N MET A 126 -0.01 -1.10 12.54
CA MET A 126 0.60 -0.42 11.41
C MET A 126 0.10 -0.96 10.07
N MET A 127 -0.05 -2.28 9.94
CA MET A 127 -0.56 -2.90 8.71
C MET A 127 -2.04 -2.57 8.42
N ASN A 128 -2.81 -2.19 9.44
CA ASN A 128 -4.24 -1.91 9.32
C ASN A 128 -4.58 -0.45 9.63
N ALA A 129 -3.58 0.41 9.84
CA ALA A 129 -3.74 1.78 10.31
C ALA A 129 -4.70 2.59 9.46
N ILE A 130 -4.71 2.35 8.15
CA ILE A 130 -5.55 3.06 7.19
C ILE A 130 -7.05 2.76 7.36
N TYR A 131 -7.41 1.62 7.95
CA TYR A 131 -8.81 1.28 8.25
C TYR A 131 -9.31 1.92 9.56
N ASP A 132 -8.38 2.35 10.42
CA ASP A 132 -8.69 2.99 11.70
C ASP A 132 -8.81 4.52 11.58
N GLU A 133 -8.49 5.10 10.41
CA GLU A 133 -8.75 6.52 10.12
C GLU A 133 -10.25 6.73 9.92
N LYS A 134 -10.97 6.97 11.02
CA LYS A 134 -12.30 7.58 10.95
C LYS A 134 -12.15 9.06 10.65
N GLU A 135 -12.92 9.54 9.68
CA GLU A 135 -13.13 10.97 9.34
C GLU A 135 -13.37 11.85 10.57
#